data_AF-A0A832IIZ7-F1
#
_entry.id   AF-A0A832IIZ7-F1
#
_cell.length_a   1.000
_cell.length_b   1.000
_cell.length_c   1.000
_cell.angle_alpha   90.00
_cell.angle_beta   90.00
_cell.angle_gamma   90.00
#
_symmetry.space_group_name_H-M   'P 1'
#
loop_
_entity.id
_entity.type
_entity.pdbx_description
1 polymer ?
#
loop_
_entity_poly.entity_id
_entity_poly.type
_entity_poly.pdbx_seq_one_letter_code
_entity_poly.pdbx_strand_id
1 'polypeptide(L)'
;MIFSCQEKMIKIQYYPDDTLYTEKNAEIIRLDTTKLNFKQITDKIGTFYNRFGKLVVEFDDGKVKKRVIPFVFDGGLIKERNILEITSDSILIDDRYPISELKRILKRHYTNKNNISYYSESPYNALVEVTIDTNKSGKELKQVLTNLTSTFDEIKNELQDSIKLSIYFDYSRQTPRPPRPPKE
;
A
#
# COMPACT_ATOMS: atom_id res chain seq x y z
N MET A 1 33.42 24.23 23.96
CA MET A 1 32.05 23.96 23.47
C MET A 1 32.11 22.75 22.56
N ILE A 2 31.60 21.60 23.01
CA ILE A 2 31.46 20.41 22.17
C ILE A 2 30.04 20.46 21.62
N PHE A 3 29.88 20.75 20.33
CA PHE A 3 28.61 20.58 19.62
C PHE A 3 28.37 19.08 19.48
N SER A 4 27.68 18.49 20.45
CA SER A 4 27.09 17.16 20.28
C SER A 4 25.89 17.29 19.36
N CYS A 5 26.09 17.00 18.07
CA CYS A 5 25.00 16.77 17.14
C CYS A 5 24.35 15.45 17.58
N GLN A 6 23.30 15.52 18.41
CA GLN A 6 22.48 14.35 18.70
C GLN A 6 21.84 13.90 17.39
N GLU A 7 22.38 12.84 16.78
CA GLU A 7 21.75 12.18 15.65
C GLU A 7 20.34 11.78 16.08
N LYS A 8 19.35 12.48 15.53
CA LYS A 8 17.95 12.25 15.81
C LYS A 8 17.62 10.87 15.25
N MET A 9 17.54 9.85 16.12
CA MET A 9 17.20 8.49 15.68
C MET A 9 15.85 8.52 14.94
N ILE A 10 15.90 8.26 13.63
CA ILE A 10 14.73 8.10 12.79
C ILE A 10 14.31 6.63 12.92
N LYS A 11 13.16 6.36 13.53
CA LYS A 11 12.61 5.00 13.58
C LYS A 11 12.18 4.60 12.17
N ILE A 12 12.64 3.45 11.69
CA ILE A 12 12.18 2.90 10.40
C ILE A 12 11.08 1.87 10.69
N GLN A 13 9.99 1.94 9.95
CA GLN A 13 8.87 1.02 10.05
C GLN A 13 8.50 0.45 8.68
N TYR A 14 8.37 -0.87 8.62
CA TYR A 14 8.14 -1.61 7.38
C TYR A 14 6.71 -2.14 7.31
N TYR A 15 6.17 -2.19 6.10
CA TYR A 15 4.88 -2.78 5.77
C TYR A 15 5.08 -3.74 4.59
N PRO A 16 4.74 -5.04 4.72
CA PRO A 16 4.10 -5.68 5.88
C PRO A 16 5.02 -5.88 7.10
N ASP A 17 6.30 -6.16 6.89
CA ASP A 17 7.36 -6.30 7.90
C ASP A 17 8.75 -6.19 7.24
N ASP A 18 9.82 -6.30 8.03
CA ASP A 18 11.21 -6.20 7.58
C ASP A 18 11.84 -7.54 7.18
N THR A 19 11.15 -8.67 7.39
CA THR A 19 11.69 -10.02 7.14
C THR A 19 12.07 -10.23 5.68
N LEU A 20 11.39 -9.50 4.81
CA LEU A 20 11.52 -9.55 3.36
C LEU A 20 12.48 -8.51 2.79
N TYR A 21 13.06 -7.65 3.63
CA TYR A 21 13.94 -6.57 3.24
C TYR A 21 15.42 -6.99 3.34
N THR A 22 16.14 -6.88 2.23
CA THR A 22 17.61 -6.98 2.20
C THR A 22 18.16 -5.78 1.45
N GLU A 23 18.96 -4.96 2.12
CA GLU A 23 19.51 -3.71 1.55
C GLU A 23 20.27 -3.92 0.25
N LYS A 24 20.90 -5.09 0.09
CA LYS A 24 21.75 -5.39 -1.06
C LYS A 24 21.00 -5.41 -2.40
N ASN A 25 19.69 -5.69 -2.40
CA ASN A 25 18.88 -5.88 -3.61
C ASN A 25 17.59 -5.04 -3.62
N ALA A 26 17.54 -3.96 -2.83
CA ALA A 26 16.36 -3.10 -2.73
C ALA A 26 16.59 -1.75 -3.42
N GLU A 27 15.75 -1.41 -4.39
CA GLU A 27 15.69 -0.04 -4.92
C GLU A 27 14.64 0.76 -4.16
N ILE A 28 14.95 2.00 -3.77
CA ILE A 28 14.06 2.85 -2.96
C ILE A 28 13.51 4.00 -3.81
N ILE A 29 12.19 4.08 -3.96
CA ILE A 29 11.48 5.27 -4.42
C ILE A 29 11.11 6.11 -3.19
N ARG A 30 11.71 7.29 -3.06
CA ARG A 30 11.38 8.25 -1.99
C ARG A 30 10.24 9.16 -2.43
N LEU A 31 9.06 9.01 -1.83
CA LEU A 31 7.88 9.80 -2.22
C LEU A 31 8.03 11.29 -1.92
N ASP A 32 8.85 11.64 -0.93
CA ASP A 32 9.13 13.03 -0.55
C ASP A 32 9.90 13.82 -1.60
N THR A 33 10.66 13.15 -2.47
CA THR A 33 11.59 13.81 -3.41
C THR A 33 11.44 13.34 -4.84
N THR A 34 10.72 12.24 -5.08
CA THR A 34 10.51 11.72 -6.43
C THR A 34 9.70 12.69 -7.29
N LYS A 35 10.04 12.73 -8.58
CA LYS A 35 9.26 13.43 -9.61
C LYS A 35 8.32 12.49 -10.37
N LEU A 36 8.31 11.21 -10.01
CA LEU A 36 7.48 10.20 -10.67
C LEU A 36 6.01 10.40 -10.30
N ASN A 37 5.13 10.21 -11.27
CA ASN A 37 3.70 10.08 -11.04
C ASN A 37 3.32 8.64 -10.64
N PHE A 38 2.07 8.44 -10.23
CA PHE A 38 1.58 7.16 -9.75
C PHE A 38 1.76 6.05 -10.79
N LYS A 39 1.42 6.32 -12.05
CA LYS A 39 1.62 5.36 -13.14
C LYS A 39 3.09 4.92 -13.25
N GLN A 40 4.01 5.87 -13.28
CA GLN A 40 5.44 5.61 -13.38
C GLN A 40 5.98 4.84 -12.16
N ILE A 41 5.47 5.13 -10.96
CA ILE A 41 5.82 4.40 -9.74
C ILE A 41 5.38 2.94 -9.86
N THR A 42 4.12 2.69 -10.23
CA THR A 42 3.55 1.35 -10.37
C THR A 42 4.22 0.56 -11.51
N ASP A 43 4.47 1.18 -12.66
CA ASP A 43 5.22 0.59 -13.79
C ASP A 43 6.62 0.15 -13.35
N LYS A 44 7.32 1.01 -12.59
CA LYS A 44 8.66 0.73 -12.10
C LYS A 44 8.68 -0.42 -11.10
N ILE A 45 7.69 -0.48 -10.20
CA ILE A 45 7.52 -1.59 -9.25
C ILE A 45 7.32 -2.92 -10.00
N GLY A 46 6.39 -2.95 -10.96
CA GLY A 46 6.10 -4.17 -11.73
C GLY A 46 7.29 -4.64 -12.57
N THR A 47 8.04 -3.72 -13.17
CA THR A 47 9.23 -4.05 -13.98
C THR A 47 10.39 -4.55 -13.13
N PHE A 48 10.63 -3.93 -11.96
CA PHE A 48 11.77 -4.23 -11.11
C PHE A 48 11.64 -5.59 -10.42
N TYR A 49 10.42 -5.91 -9.96
CA TYR A 49 10.11 -7.19 -9.30
C TYR A 49 10.53 -8.40 -10.14
N ASN A 50 10.30 -8.34 -11.46
CA ASN A 50 10.57 -9.44 -12.38
C ASN A 50 12.05 -9.60 -12.75
N ARG A 51 12.93 -8.64 -12.43
CA ARG A 51 14.27 -8.57 -13.03
C ARG A 51 15.43 -8.40 -12.06
N PHE A 52 15.27 -7.63 -10.98
CA PHE A 52 16.43 -7.09 -10.26
C PHE A 52 16.35 -7.19 -8.73
N GLY A 53 15.16 -7.39 -8.15
CA GLY A 53 14.97 -7.46 -6.71
C GLY A 53 13.65 -6.85 -6.26
N LYS A 54 13.62 -6.26 -5.06
CA LYS A 54 12.42 -5.62 -4.51
C LYS A 54 12.52 -4.11 -4.61
N LEU A 55 11.41 -3.48 -4.96
CA LEU A 55 11.29 -2.04 -4.89
C LEU A 55 10.59 -1.65 -3.60
N VAL A 56 11.09 -0.63 -2.91
CA VAL A 56 10.54 -0.10 -1.66
C VAL A 56 10.07 1.32 -1.89
N VAL A 57 8.85 1.60 -1.48
CA VAL A 57 8.31 2.96 -1.44
C VAL A 57 8.56 3.53 -0.04
N GLU A 58 9.39 4.58 0.05
CA GLU A 58 9.81 5.21 1.31
C GLU A 58 9.21 6.61 1.43
N PHE A 59 8.71 6.95 2.62
CA PHE A 59 8.24 8.29 2.94
C PHE A 59 8.38 8.64 4.42
N ASP A 60 8.54 9.93 4.71
CA ASP A 60 8.66 10.43 6.07
C ASP A 60 7.28 10.79 6.68
N ASP A 61 7.03 10.28 7.88
CA ASP A 61 5.85 10.57 8.70
C ASP A 61 6.29 11.05 10.09
N GLY A 62 6.52 12.36 10.19
CA GLY A 62 7.05 13.01 11.39
C GLY A 62 8.47 12.53 11.72
N LYS A 63 8.61 11.72 12.78
CA LYS A 63 9.90 11.13 13.21
C LYS A 63 10.06 9.66 12.77
N VAL A 64 9.08 9.13 12.04
CA VAL A 64 9.08 7.75 11.56
C VAL A 64 9.27 7.76 10.05
N LYS A 65 10.23 6.97 9.57
CA LYS A 65 10.42 6.69 8.16
C LYS A 65 9.67 5.40 7.82
N LYS A 66 8.65 5.50 6.98
CA LYS A 66 7.81 4.38 6.59
C LYS A 66 8.29 3.80 5.26
N ARG A 67 8.38 2.47 5.20
CA ARG A 67 8.80 1.70 4.04
C ARG A 67 7.71 0.70 3.69
N VAL A 68 7.09 0.90 2.53
CA VAL A 68 6.12 -0.04 1.96
C VAL A 68 6.84 -0.90 0.94
N ILE A 69 6.83 -2.21 1.17
CA ILE A 69 7.26 -3.22 0.20
C ILE A 69 5.99 -3.63 -0.55
N PRO A 70 5.77 -3.13 -1.78
CA PRO A 70 4.55 -3.40 -2.51
C PRO A 70 4.44 -4.90 -2.80
N PHE A 71 3.27 -5.46 -2.54
CA PHE A 71 2.89 -6.75 -3.07
C PHE A 71 2.81 -6.63 -4.60
N VAL A 72 3.35 -7.61 -5.32
CA VAL A 72 3.27 -7.70 -6.78
C VAL A 72 2.63 -9.03 -7.12
N PHE A 73 1.58 -8.99 -7.92
CA PHE A 73 0.87 -10.19 -8.35
C PHE A 73 1.66 -10.92 -9.44
N ASP A 74 2.04 -12.17 -9.19
CA ASP A 74 2.93 -12.98 -10.04
C ASP A 74 2.23 -14.21 -10.67
N GLY A 75 0.90 -14.25 -10.67
CA GLY A 75 0.10 -15.31 -11.31
C GLY A 75 -0.60 -16.29 -10.37
N GLY A 76 -0.60 -16.04 -9.05
CA GLY A 76 -1.39 -16.79 -8.08
C GLY A 76 -2.91 -16.52 -8.13
N LEU A 77 -3.69 -17.10 -7.21
CA LEU A 77 -5.12 -16.80 -7.07
C LEU A 77 -5.37 -15.94 -5.83
N ILE A 78 -5.90 -14.73 -6.03
CA ILE A 78 -6.39 -13.86 -4.95
C ILE A 78 -7.90 -13.78 -5.09
N LYS A 79 -8.62 -14.12 -4.02
CA LYS A 79 -10.08 -13.93 -3.96
C LYS A 79 -10.39 -12.45 -3.85
N GLU A 80 -11.31 -11.93 -4.65
CA GLU A 80 -11.70 -10.51 -4.65
C GLU A 80 -12.05 -9.97 -3.26
N ARG A 81 -12.81 -10.74 -2.46
CA ARG A 81 -13.14 -10.39 -1.06
C ARG A 81 -11.94 -10.14 -0.15
N ASN A 82 -10.75 -10.60 -0.52
CA ASN A 82 -9.54 -10.38 0.25
C ASN A 82 -8.92 -9.00 -0.02
N ILE A 83 -9.37 -8.31 -1.07
CA ILE A 83 -8.84 -7.01 -1.51
C ILE A 83 -9.77 -5.91 -1.00
N LEU A 84 -9.22 -4.98 -0.24
CA LEU A 84 -9.86 -3.72 0.12
C LEU A 84 -9.28 -2.61 -0.75
N GLU A 85 -10.07 -2.05 -1.66
CA GLU A 85 -9.61 -0.99 -2.55
C GLU A 85 -9.73 0.39 -1.87
N ILE A 86 -8.66 1.18 -1.92
CA ILE A 86 -8.55 2.51 -1.35
C ILE A 86 -8.09 3.47 -2.43
N THR A 87 -8.84 4.55 -2.59
CA THR A 87 -8.49 5.68 -3.45
C THR A 87 -8.10 6.90 -2.61
N SER A 88 -7.88 8.04 -3.26
CA SER A 88 -7.56 9.29 -2.55
C SER A 88 -8.66 9.75 -1.60
N ASP A 89 -9.93 9.45 -1.89
CA ASP A 89 -11.09 9.98 -1.17
C ASP A 89 -12.10 8.92 -0.71
N SER A 90 -11.93 7.67 -1.14
CA SER A 90 -12.93 6.63 -0.93
C SER A 90 -12.34 5.24 -0.74
N ILE A 91 -13.17 4.36 -0.19
CA ILE A 91 -12.89 2.95 0.04
C ILE A 91 -13.95 2.17 -0.74
N LEU A 92 -13.51 1.25 -1.60
CA LEU A 92 -14.37 0.48 -2.49
C LEU A 92 -14.34 -0.99 -2.07
N ILE A 93 -15.48 -1.50 -1.62
CA ILE A 93 -15.66 -2.92 -1.29
C ILE A 93 -17.10 -3.36 -1.60
N ASP A 94 -18.04 -3.22 -0.67
CA ASP A 94 -19.48 -3.38 -0.93
C ASP A 94 -20.08 -2.11 -1.52
N ASP A 95 -19.95 -1.02 -0.78
CA ASP A 95 -20.37 0.32 -1.14
C ASP A 95 -19.14 1.22 -1.25
N ARG A 96 -19.36 2.42 -1.82
CA ARG A 96 -18.37 3.49 -1.78
C ARG A 96 -18.46 4.20 -0.43
N TYR A 97 -17.49 3.99 0.45
CA TYR A 97 -17.37 4.76 1.69
C TYR A 97 -16.42 5.95 1.53
N PRO A 98 -16.65 7.06 2.25
CA PRO A 98 -15.67 8.14 2.32
C PRO A 98 -14.41 7.69 3.09
N ILE A 99 -13.25 8.25 2.75
CA ILE A 99 -11.97 7.92 3.39
C ILE A 99 -11.95 8.19 4.90
N SER A 100 -12.86 9.04 5.42
CA SER A 100 -13.05 9.26 6.86
C SER A 100 -13.47 7.99 7.62
N GLU A 101 -14.04 7.01 6.93
CA GLU A 101 -14.47 5.72 7.50
C GLU A 101 -13.35 4.66 7.50
N LEU A 102 -12.13 5.02 7.09
CA LEU A 102 -11.03 4.08 6.88
C LEU A 102 -10.77 3.19 8.09
N LYS A 103 -10.73 3.75 9.30
CA LYS A 103 -10.48 2.97 10.52
C LYS A 103 -11.53 1.87 10.71
N ARG A 104 -12.81 2.19 10.58
CA ARG A 104 -13.90 1.23 10.78
C ARG A 104 -13.87 0.13 9.71
N ILE A 105 -13.71 0.52 8.45
CA ILE A 105 -13.74 -0.42 7.32
C ILE A 105 -12.49 -1.30 7.31
N LEU A 106 -11.31 -0.72 7.49
CA LEU A 106 -10.05 -1.47 7.56
C LEU A 106 -10.06 -2.46 8.72
N LYS A 107 -10.51 -2.04 9.91
CA LYS A 107 -10.63 -2.94 11.07
C LYS A 107 -11.54 -4.12 10.75
N ARG A 108 -12.72 -3.85 10.17
CA ARG A 108 -13.67 -4.89 9.74
C ARG A 108 -13.03 -5.87 8.75
N HIS A 109 -12.26 -5.36 7.78
CA HIS A 109 -11.56 -6.20 6.80
C HIS A 109 -10.61 -7.21 7.44
N TYR A 110 -9.89 -6.79 8.49
CA TYR A 110 -8.98 -7.68 9.22
C TYR A 110 -9.67 -8.58 10.26
N THR A 111 -10.85 -8.21 10.76
CA THR A 111 -11.53 -8.94 11.86
C THR A 111 -12.80 -9.68 11.44
N ASN A 112 -13.12 -9.75 10.15
CA ASN A 112 -14.41 -10.26 9.65
C ASN A 112 -14.69 -11.73 10.02
N LYS A 113 -13.68 -12.60 10.07
CA LYS A 113 -13.82 -14.03 10.43
C LYS A 113 -14.95 -14.75 9.66
N ASN A 114 -15.08 -14.46 8.36
CA ASN A 114 -16.10 -15.03 7.46
C ASN A 114 -17.57 -14.65 7.78
N ASN A 115 -17.81 -13.60 8.57
CA ASN A 115 -19.18 -13.15 8.86
C ASN A 115 -19.84 -12.45 7.67
N ILE A 116 -19.06 -11.72 6.87
CA ILE A 116 -19.53 -10.95 5.72
C ILE A 116 -18.77 -11.45 4.47
N SER A 117 -19.50 -11.84 3.44
CA SER A 117 -18.99 -12.60 2.29
C SER A 117 -17.97 -11.86 1.43
N TYR A 118 -18.05 -10.54 1.38
CA TYR A 118 -17.21 -9.66 0.56
C TYR A 118 -16.01 -9.05 1.32
N TYR A 119 -15.81 -9.41 2.59
CA TYR A 119 -14.58 -9.08 3.34
C TYR A 119 -13.67 -10.30 3.47
N SER A 120 -12.40 -10.06 3.80
CA SER A 120 -11.43 -11.14 3.99
C SER A 120 -11.88 -12.09 5.10
N GLU A 121 -11.71 -13.40 4.91
CA GLU A 121 -11.97 -14.38 5.96
C GLU A 121 -10.88 -14.39 7.04
N SER A 122 -9.67 -13.99 6.66
CA SER A 122 -8.48 -14.07 7.50
C SER A 122 -7.60 -12.83 7.34
N PRO A 123 -7.06 -12.27 8.43
CA PRO A 123 -6.11 -11.18 8.35
C PRO A 123 -4.83 -11.54 7.57
N TYR A 124 -4.49 -12.83 7.47
CA TYR A 124 -3.34 -13.30 6.68
C TYR A 124 -3.54 -13.13 5.18
N ASN A 125 -4.79 -13.24 4.71
CA ASN A 125 -5.12 -13.12 3.29
C ASN A 125 -5.48 -11.68 2.91
N ALA A 126 -5.67 -10.79 3.88
CA ALA A 126 -6.12 -9.42 3.65
C ALA A 126 -5.05 -8.62 2.89
N LEU A 127 -5.46 -8.07 1.75
CA LEU A 127 -4.70 -7.18 0.90
C LEU A 127 -5.41 -5.84 0.82
N VAL A 128 -4.63 -4.76 0.75
CA VAL A 128 -5.14 -3.43 0.46
C VAL A 128 -4.62 -2.99 -0.91
N GLU A 129 -5.53 -2.74 -1.84
CA GLU A 129 -5.23 -2.14 -3.14
C GLU A 129 -5.28 -0.62 -3.00
N VAL A 130 -4.22 0.08 -3.38
CA VAL A 130 -4.17 1.54 -3.40
C VAL A 130 -4.16 2.03 -4.84
N THR A 131 -5.16 2.83 -5.19
CA THR A 131 -5.41 3.32 -6.55
C THR A 131 -5.66 4.84 -6.50
N ILE A 132 -4.69 5.63 -6.97
CA ILE A 132 -4.86 7.08 -7.15
C ILE A 132 -4.81 7.44 -8.63
N ASP A 133 -5.28 8.63 -9.01
CA ASP A 133 -5.22 9.08 -10.41
C ASP A 133 -3.78 8.96 -10.96
N THR A 134 -3.66 8.35 -12.15
CA THR A 134 -2.37 8.04 -12.80
C THR A 134 -1.38 9.22 -12.89
N ASN A 135 -1.90 10.45 -12.99
CA ASN A 135 -1.09 11.67 -13.12
C ASN A 135 -0.69 12.29 -11.78
N LYS A 136 -1.23 11.78 -10.66
CA LYS A 136 -0.89 12.26 -9.31
C LYS A 136 0.55 11.91 -8.97
N SER A 137 1.22 12.79 -8.22
CA SER A 137 2.63 12.64 -7.91
C SER A 137 2.86 11.70 -6.72
N GLY A 138 4.14 11.40 -6.45
CA GLY A 138 4.53 10.73 -5.22
C GLY A 138 4.03 11.43 -3.95
N LYS A 139 3.81 12.75 -3.96
CA LYS A 139 3.27 13.49 -2.81
C LYS A 139 1.84 13.10 -2.47
N GLU A 140 0.96 12.95 -3.46
CA GLU A 140 -0.41 12.51 -3.22
C GLU A 140 -0.46 11.03 -2.84
N LEU A 141 0.40 10.19 -3.43
CA LEU A 141 0.55 8.80 -2.97
C LEU A 141 0.98 8.75 -1.51
N LYS A 142 1.92 9.60 -1.10
CA LYS A 142 2.35 9.72 0.30
C LYS A 142 1.18 10.05 1.21
N GLN A 143 0.31 10.99 0.85
CA GLN A 143 -0.84 11.36 1.69
C GLN A 143 -1.76 10.15 1.94
N VAL A 144 -2.06 9.38 0.91
CA VAL A 144 -2.87 8.16 1.03
C VAL A 144 -2.17 7.12 1.90
N LEU A 145 -0.88 6.86 1.66
CA LEU A 145 -0.11 5.88 2.43
C LEU A 145 0.09 6.30 3.89
N THR A 146 0.28 7.59 4.18
CA THR A 146 0.34 8.10 5.55
C THR A 146 -0.96 7.83 6.28
N ASN A 147 -2.12 8.16 5.70
CA ASN A 147 -3.41 7.92 6.32
C ASN A 147 -3.66 6.42 6.55
N LEU A 148 -3.39 5.59 5.52
CA LEU A 148 -3.55 4.15 5.57
C LEU A 148 -2.66 3.51 6.65
N THR A 149 -1.36 3.79 6.63
CA THR A 149 -0.41 3.17 7.56
C THR A 149 -0.63 3.62 8.99
N SER A 150 -0.92 4.90 9.24
CA SER A 150 -1.23 5.39 10.59
C SER A 150 -2.53 4.78 11.12
N THR A 151 -3.57 4.68 10.28
CA THR A 151 -4.82 4.02 10.65
C THR A 151 -4.61 2.53 10.96
N PHE A 152 -3.80 1.85 10.14
CA PHE A 152 -3.45 0.44 10.38
C PHE A 152 -2.69 0.25 11.68
N ASP A 153 -1.73 1.12 12.00
CA ASP A 153 -0.95 1.05 13.24
C ASP A 153 -1.85 1.20 14.47
N GLU A 154 -2.82 2.12 14.44
CA GLU A 154 -3.83 2.23 15.50
C GLU A 154 -4.60 0.92 15.68
N ILE A 155 -5.09 0.33 14.59
CA ILE A 155 -5.84 -0.93 14.63
C ILE A 155 -4.97 -2.07 15.16
N LYS A 156 -3.72 -2.17 14.70
CA LYS A 156 -2.79 -3.20 15.15
C LYS A 156 -2.53 -3.11 16.66
N ASN A 157 -2.36 -1.89 17.18
CA ASN A 157 -2.22 -1.65 18.62
C ASN A 157 -3.49 -2.01 19.40
N GLU A 158 -4.68 -1.67 18.88
CA GLU A 158 -5.96 -2.01 19.51
C GLU A 158 -6.21 -3.52 19.58
N LEU A 159 -5.84 -4.25 18.52
CA LEU A 159 -6.07 -5.69 18.43
C LEU A 159 -5.03 -6.53 19.20
N GLN A 160 -3.88 -5.94 19.53
CA GLN A 160 -2.71 -6.64 20.09
C GLN A 160 -2.33 -7.91 19.29
N ASP A 161 -2.56 -7.86 17.98
CA ASP A 161 -2.45 -8.99 17.07
C ASP A 161 -1.24 -8.82 16.13
N SER A 162 -0.82 -9.93 15.54
CA SER A 162 0.27 -10.04 14.57
C SER A 162 -0.17 -9.73 13.13
N ILE A 163 -1.22 -8.94 12.94
CA ILE A 163 -1.72 -8.60 11.60
C ILE A 163 -0.66 -7.82 10.80
N LYS A 164 -0.72 -8.00 9.48
CA LYS A 164 0.23 -7.44 8.50
C LYS A 164 -0.51 -6.62 7.46
N LEU A 165 0.07 -5.49 7.07
CA LEU A 165 -0.45 -4.64 6.01
C LEU A 165 0.27 -4.92 4.71
N SER A 166 -0.36 -5.74 3.87
CA SER A 166 0.08 -5.96 2.49
C SER A 166 -0.57 -4.92 1.59
N ILE A 167 0.23 -4.16 0.85
CA ILE A 167 -0.24 -3.08 -0.03
C ILE A 167 0.11 -3.44 -1.46
N TYR A 168 -0.88 -3.39 -2.34
CA TYR A 168 -0.73 -3.53 -3.79
C TYR A 168 -1.08 -2.20 -4.47
N PHE A 169 -0.35 -1.83 -5.52
CA PHE A 169 -0.66 -0.65 -6.32
C PHE A 169 -1.21 -1.07 -7.68
N ASP A 170 -2.36 -0.54 -8.04
CA ASP A 170 -2.95 -0.75 -9.36
C ASP A 170 -3.47 0.56 -9.94
N TYR A 171 -3.37 0.68 -11.27
CA TYR A 171 -4.05 1.71 -12.03
C TYR A 171 -4.77 1.14 -13.25
N SER A 172 -4.75 -0.18 -13.46
CA SER A 172 -5.32 -0.87 -14.62
C SER A 172 -6.80 -0.56 -14.80
N ARG A 173 -7.54 -0.41 -13.70
CA ARG A 173 -8.97 0.00 -13.69
C ARG A 173 -9.22 1.38 -14.29
N GLN A 174 -8.21 2.25 -14.37
CA GLN A 174 -8.28 3.58 -15.00
C GLN A 174 -7.97 3.53 -16.50
N THR A 175 -7.43 2.42 -17.00
CA THR A 175 -7.14 2.29 -18.43
C THR A 175 -8.40 1.96 -19.22
N PRO A 176 -8.67 2.66 -20.34
CA PRO A 176 -9.80 2.31 -21.19
C PRO A 176 -9.62 0.89 -21.72
N ARG A 177 -10.72 0.13 -21.75
CA ARG A 177 -10.70 -1.22 -22.33
C ARG A 177 -10.21 -1.13 -23.78
N PRO A 178 -9.37 -2.08 -24.23
CA PRO A 178 -8.96 -2.12 -25.63
C PRO A 178 -10.20 -2.09 -26.54
N PRO A 179 -10.13 -1.41 -27.70
CA PRO A 179 -11.22 -1.44 -28.66
C PRO A 179 -11.52 -2.89 -29.02
N ARG A 180 -12.82 -3.21 -29.14
CA ARG A 180 -13.23 -4.55 -29.56
C ARG A 180 -12.63 -4.84 -30.95
N PRO A 181 -12.20 -6.08 -31.22
CA PRO A 181 -11.78 -6.46 -32.56
C PRO A 181 -12.88 -6.12 -33.58
N PRO A 182 -12.53 -5.74 -34.83
CA PRO A 182 -13.49 -5.63 -35.91
C PRO A 182 -14.31 -6.94 -36.00
N LYS A 183 -15.62 -6.84 -36.20
CA LYS A 183 -16.42 -8.02 -36.51
C LYS A 183 -15.95 -8.54 -37.88
N GLU A 184 -15.54 -9.81 -37.94
CA GLU A 184 -15.37 -10.53 -39.21
C GLU A 184 -16.70 -10.65 -39.96
#